data_AF-A0A2I0D4R0-F1
#
_entry.id   AF-A0A2I0D4R0-F1
#
_cell.length_a   1.000
_cell.length_b   1.000
_cell.length_c   1.000
_cell.angle_alpha   90.00
_cell.angle_beta   90.00
_cell.angle_gamma   90.00
#
_symmetry.space_group_name_H-M   'P 1'
#
loop_
_entity.id
_entity.type
_entity.pdbx_description
1 polymer ?
#
loop_
_entity_poly.entity_id
_entity_poly.type
_entity_poly.pdbx_seq_one_letter_code
_entity_poly.pdbx_strand_id
1 'polypeptide(L)'
;MTSKMKTEASNLKYIKAKNRVEKLKGFYNHLAIYMIVNTIITGFKVSNNLDSWASFKNDLFSIEVLSVWTIWGLVLLIHFISLTYGHGWEERKIEELMNKEFSKNNKN
;
A
#
# COMPACT_ATOMS: atom_id res chain seq x y z
N MET A 1 -9.02 -24.14 30.99
CA MET A 1 -8.08 -23.01 30.82
C MET A 1 -7.33 -23.05 29.49
N THR A 2 -6.89 -24.23 29.03
CA THR A 2 -6.13 -24.42 27.77
C THR A 2 -6.93 -24.18 26.48
N SER A 3 -8.24 -24.45 26.47
CA SER A 3 -9.11 -24.24 25.30
C SER A 3 -9.35 -22.76 24.99
N LYS A 4 -9.68 -21.94 26.01
CA LYS A 4 -9.84 -20.48 25.86
C LYS A 4 -8.58 -19.83 25.29
N MET A 5 -7.40 -20.17 25.80
CA MET A 5 -6.14 -19.61 25.30
C MET A 5 -5.86 -19.98 23.83
N LYS A 6 -6.18 -21.21 23.40
CA LYS A 6 -6.04 -21.60 21.98
C LYS A 6 -6.98 -20.79 21.07
N THR A 7 -8.19 -20.48 21.53
CA THR A 7 -9.18 -19.68 20.78
C THR A 7 -8.78 -18.21 20.68
N GLU A 8 -8.25 -17.59 21.74
CA GLU A 8 -7.75 -16.21 21.66
C GLU A 8 -6.54 -16.10 20.72
N ALA A 9 -5.59 -17.04 20.82
CA ALA A 9 -4.43 -17.07 19.94
C ALA A 9 -4.79 -17.33 18.47
N SER A 10 -5.80 -18.16 18.18
CA SER A 10 -6.27 -18.39 16.80
C SER A 10 -6.99 -17.17 16.23
N ASN A 11 -7.83 -16.49 17.02
CA ASN A 11 -8.47 -15.23 16.62
C ASN A 11 -7.45 -14.15 16.31
N LEU A 12 -6.42 -13.99 17.13
CA LEU A 12 -5.34 -13.02 16.88
C LEU A 12 -4.59 -13.32 15.58
N LYS A 13 -4.23 -14.60 15.33
CA LYS A 13 -3.60 -15.00 14.05
C LYS A 13 -4.50 -14.69 12.85
N TYR A 14 -5.80 -14.93 12.98
CA TYR A 14 -6.77 -14.62 11.93
C TYR A 14 -6.88 -13.11 11.68
N ILE A 15 -6.98 -12.29 12.73
CA ILE A 15 -7.03 -10.83 12.62
C ILE A 15 -5.76 -10.28 11.96
N LYS A 16 -4.58 -10.79 12.34
CA LYS A 16 -3.30 -10.41 11.70
C LYS A 16 -3.27 -10.74 10.22
N ALA A 17 -3.72 -11.93 9.85
CA ALA A 17 -3.78 -12.35 8.44
C ALA A 17 -4.78 -11.50 7.64
N LYS A 18 -5.98 -11.25 8.20
CA LYS A 18 -7.01 -10.40 7.58
C LYS A 18 -6.50 -8.98 7.35
N ASN A 19 -5.89 -8.37 8.37
CA ASN A 19 -5.32 -7.02 8.27
C ASN A 19 -4.26 -6.91 7.19
N ARG A 20 -3.41 -7.94 7.00
CA ARG A 20 -2.40 -7.95 5.92
C ARG A 20 -3.05 -7.96 4.53
N VAL A 21 -4.11 -8.75 4.35
CA VAL A 21 -4.84 -8.85 3.07
C VAL A 21 -5.57 -7.55 2.75
N GLU A 22 -6.27 -6.95 3.72
CA GLU A 22 -6.99 -5.68 3.52
C GLU A 22 -6.03 -4.53 3.15
N LYS A 23 -4.82 -4.50 3.74
CA LYS A 23 -3.78 -3.52 3.39
C LYS A 23 -3.26 -3.69 1.96
N LEU A 24 -2.96 -4.93 1.55
CA LEU A 24 -2.57 -5.22 0.18
C LEU A 24 -3.66 -4.77 -0.80
N LYS A 25 -4.92 -5.08 -0.49
CA LYS A 25 -6.07 -4.67 -1.32
C LYS A 25 -6.16 -3.14 -1.44
N GLY A 26 -5.96 -2.41 -0.35
CA GLY A 26 -5.90 -0.95 -0.36
C GLY A 26 -4.78 -0.42 -1.27
N PHE A 27 -3.58 -0.99 -1.19
CA PHE A 27 -2.46 -0.60 -2.04
C PHE A 27 -2.72 -0.88 -3.53
N TYR A 28 -3.19 -2.08 -3.88
CA TYR A 28 -3.50 -2.42 -5.28
C TYR A 28 -4.57 -1.51 -5.87
N ASN A 29 -5.55 -1.08 -5.07
CA ASN A 29 -6.56 -0.13 -5.51
C ASN A 29 -5.92 1.23 -5.85
N HIS A 30 -5.03 1.76 -5.00
CA HIS A 30 -4.32 3.01 -5.27
C HIS A 30 -3.41 2.91 -6.49
N LEU A 31 -2.69 1.79 -6.65
CA LEU A 31 -1.85 1.54 -7.81
C LEU A 31 -2.67 1.43 -9.11
N ALA A 32 -3.83 0.78 -9.05
CA ALA A 32 -4.74 0.67 -10.20
C ALA A 32 -5.28 2.04 -10.61
N ILE A 33 -5.76 2.84 -9.65
CA ILE A 33 -6.24 4.21 -9.91
C ILE A 33 -5.10 5.07 -10.48
N TYR A 34 -3.90 4.97 -9.92
CA TYR A 34 -2.71 5.67 -10.45
C TYR A 34 -2.47 5.34 -11.93
N MET A 35 -2.45 4.06 -12.30
CA MET A 35 -2.24 3.65 -13.70
C MET A 35 -3.35 4.15 -14.61
N ILE A 36 -4.61 4.02 -14.21
CA ILE A 36 -5.77 4.43 -15.01
C ILE A 36 -5.74 5.94 -15.25
N VAL A 37 -5.60 6.74 -14.20
CA VAL A 37 -5.62 8.20 -14.28
C VAL A 37 -4.43 8.73 -15.09
N ASN A 38 -3.21 8.23 -14.85
CA ASN A 38 -2.04 8.67 -15.61
C ASN A 38 -2.13 8.27 -17.09
N THR A 39 -2.68 7.10 -17.41
CA THR A 39 -2.92 6.67 -18.79
C THR A 39 -3.93 7.58 -19.49
N ILE A 40 -5.02 7.95 -18.81
CA ILE A 40 -6.02 8.88 -19.34
C ILE A 40 -5.41 10.26 -19.60
N ILE A 41 -4.69 10.84 -18.63
CA ILE A 41 -4.03 12.15 -18.75
C ILE A 41 -3.04 12.14 -19.92
N THR A 42 -2.23 11.08 -20.01
CA THR A 42 -1.26 10.91 -21.09
C THR A 42 -1.96 10.77 -22.44
N GLY A 43 -3.03 9.98 -22.50
CA GLY A 43 -3.84 9.81 -23.70
C GLY A 43 -4.42 11.14 -24.20
N PHE A 44 -4.96 11.98 -23.31
CA PHE A 44 -5.45 13.31 -23.67
C PHE A 44 -4.34 14.28 -24.09
N LYS A 45 -3.15 14.22 -23.47
CA LYS A 45 -2.03 15.07 -23.89
C LYS A 45 -1.52 14.70 -25.29
N VAL A 46 -1.44 13.40 -25.56
CA VAL A 46 -0.86 12.88 -26.80
C VAL A 46 -1.90 12.85 -27.93
N SER A 47 -3.20 12.84 -27.63
CA SER A 47 -4.27 12.79 -28.64
C SER A 47 -4.25 13.97 -29.62
N ASN A 48 -3.66 15.11 -29.23
CA ASN A 48 -3.58 16.28 -30.08
C ASN A 48 -2.48 16.18 -31.18
N ASN A 49 -1.57 15.22 -31.08
CA ASN A 49 -0.40 15.09 -31.96
C ASN A 49 -0.26 13.65 -32.50
N LEU A 50 -1.37 13.07 -32.95
CA LEU A 50 -1.42 11.69 -33.50
C LEU A 50 -1.02 11.60 -34.98
N ASP A 51 -0.65 12.71 -35.62
CA ASP A 51 -0.38 12.80 -37.06
C ASP A 51 0.81 11.95 -37.53
N SER A 52 1.71 11.58 -36.61
CA SER A 52 2.87 10.74 -36.89
C SER A 52 3.30 9.94 -35.67
N TRP A 53 3.76 8.72 -35.90
CA TRP A 53 4.37 7.85 -34.88
C TRP A 53 5.58 8.51 -34.19
N ALA A 54 6.31 9.39 -34.90
CA ALA A 54 7.41 10.15 -34.33
C ALA A 54 6.91 11.23 -33.35
N SER A 55 5.83 11.93 -33.71
CA SER A 55 5.20 12.96 -32.87
C SER A 55 4.60 12.35 -31.61
N PHE A 56 3.88 11.23 -31.77
CA PHE A 56 3.32 10.44 -30.67
C PHE A 56 4.39 10.04 -29.64
N LYS A 57 5.53 9.52 -30.09
CA LYS A 57 6.63 9.16 -29.19
C LYS A 57 7.23 10.37 -28.51
N ASN A 58 7.43 11.47 -29.24
CA ASN A 58 8.04 12.67 -28.67
C ASN A 58 7.19 13.22 -27.52
N ASP A 59 5.87 13.23 -27.69
CA ASP A 59 4.94 13.70 -26.66
C ASP A 59 4.82 12.73 -25.48
N LEU A 60 4.83 11.42 -25.73
CA LEU A 60 4.86 10.41 -24.67
C LEU A 60 6.11 10.52 -23.80
N PHE A 61 7.28 10.74 -24.42
CA PHE A 61 8.54 10.90 -23.72
C PHE A 61 8.86 12.36 -23.40
N SER A 62 7.86 13.26 -23.52
CA SER A 62 8.02 14.64 -23.11
C SER A 62 8.31 14.73 -21.61
N ILE A 63 9.13 15.71 -21.24
CA ILE A 63 9.48 15.95 -19.84
C ILE A 63 8.22 16.17 -19.00
N GLU A 64 7.17 16.77 -19.56
CA GLU A 64 5.92 16.96 -18.83
C GLU A 64 5.23 15.65 -18.48
N VAL A 65 5.07 14.74 -19.44
CA VAL A 65 4.45 13.42 -19.19
C VAL A 65 5.33 12.65 -18.23
N LEU A 66 6.64 12.54 -18.50
CA LEU A 66 7.57 11.81 -17.64
C LEU A 66 7.65 12.39 -16.22
N SER A 67 7.58 13.71 -16.05
CA SER A 67 7.60 14.35 -14.73
C SER A 67 6.35 14.00 -13.91
N VAL A 68 5.17 14.01 -14.55
CA VAL A 68 3.92 13.63 -13.88
C VAL A 68 3.98 12.17 -13.43
N TRP A 69 4.40 11.25 -14.31
CA TRP A 69 4.53 9.84 -13.95
C TRP A 69 5.55 9.61 -12.84
N THR A 70 6.72 10.25 -12.90
CA THR A 70 7.81 10.04 -11.94
C THR A 70 7.53 10.66 -10.59
N ILE A 71 7.04 11.91 -10.51
CA ILE A 71 6.72 12.58 -9.25
C ILE A 71 5.59 11.84 -8.53
N TRP A 72 4.49 11.56 -9.23
CA TRP A 72 3.37 10.85 -8.61
C TRP A 72 3.70 9.39 -8.30
N GLY A 73 4.53 8.75 -9.13
CA GLY A 73 5.07 7.42 -8.84
C GLY A 73 5.94 7.41 -7.58
N LEU A 74 6.75 8.45 -7.36
CA LEU A 74 7.56 8.61 -6.16
C LEU A 74 6.70 8.83 -4.91
N VAL A 75 5.65 9.65 -5.01
CA VAL A 75 4.68 9.84 -3.91
C VAL A 75 4.00 8.52 -3.55
N LEU A 76 3.60 7.72 -4.54
CA LEU A 76 3.01 6.39 -4.32
C LEU A 76 4.01 5.43 -3.64
N LEU A 77 5.28 5.45 -4.04
CA LEU A 77 6.34 4.66 -3.41
C LEU A 77 6.55 5.04 -1.95
N ILE A 78 6.62 6.34 -1.65
CA ILE A 78 6.74 6.82 -0.26
C ILE A 78 5.52 6.39 0.55
N HIS A 79 4.31 6.52 -0.02
CA HIS A 79 3.08 6.10 0.65
C HIS A 79 3.08 4.59 0.94
N PHE A 80 3.52 3.76 -0.01
CA PHE A 80 3.66 2.32 0.18
C PHE A 80 4.63 1.99 1.31
N ILE A 81 5.83 2.58 1.29
CA ILE A 81 6.86 2.39 2.34
C ILE A 81 6.30 2.78 3.71
N SER A 82 5.58 3.90 3.79
CA SER A 82 4.94 4.34 5.03
C SER A 82 3.93 3.30 5.55
N LEU A 83 3.07 2.78 4.67
CA LEU A 83 2.05 1.79 5.02
C LEU A 83 2.65 0.43 5.43
N THR A 84 3.76 0.02 4.83
CA THR A 84 4.40 -1.27 5.09
C THR A 84 5.34 -1.25 6.29
N TYR A 85 6.18 -0.21 6.41
CA TYR A 85 7.23 -0.15 7.44
C TYR A 85 6.79 0.52 8.73
N GLY A 86 5.90 1.52 8.69
CA GLY A 86 5.39 2.17 9.90
C GLY A 86 4.68 1.20 10.84
N HIS A 87 4.03 0.20 10.26
CA HIS A 87 3.17 -0.71 10.99
C HIS A 87 3.87 -1.92 11.60
N GLY A 88 5.07 -2.28 11.11
CA GLY A 88 5.90 -3.31 11.75
C GLY A 88 6.35 -2.91 13.16
N TRP A 89 6.51 -1.60 13.40
CA TRP A 89 6.76 -1.06 14.74
C TRP A 89 5.51 -1.16 15.64
N GLU A 90 4.34 -0.82 15.10
CA GLU A 90 3.08 -0.84 15.84
C GLU A 90 2.64 -2.26 16.22
N GLU A 91 2.73 -3.21 15.29
CA GLU A 91 2.42 -4.63 15.52
C GLU A 91 3.29 -5.22 16.63
N ARG A 92 4.59 -4.90 16.63
CA ARG A 92 5.52 -5.28 17.71
C ARG A 92 5.13 -4.66 19.04
N LYS A 93 4.66 -3.41 19.04
CA LYS A 93 4.26 -2.72 20.26
C LYS A 93 2.99 -3.32 20.88
N ILE A 94 2.02 -3.68 20.04
CA ILE A 94 0.81 -4.37 20.47
C ILE A 94 1.17 -5.73 21.08
N GLU A 95 2.08 -6.49 20.46
CA GLU A 95 2.55 -7.77 20.99
C GLU A 95 3.29 -7.63 22.34
N GLU A 96 4.13 -6.60 22.49
CA GLU A 96 4.77 -6.27 23.77
C GLU A 96 3.74 -5.94 24.87
N LEU A 97 2.74 -5.11 24.56
CA LEU A 97 1.70 -4.72 25.53
C LEU A 97 0.84 -5.91 25.96
N MET A 98 0.44 -6.74 25.00
CA MET A 98 -0.36 -7.93 25.26
C MET A 98 0.40 -8.95 26.12
N ASN A 99 1.70 -9.17 25.85
CA ASN A 99 2.56 -10.02 26.69
C ASN A 99 2.75 -9.45 28.11
N LYS A 100 2.81 -8.12 28.26
CA LYS A 100 2.84 -7.46 29.59
C LYS A 100 1.53 -7.68 30.36
N GLU A 101 0.37 -7.64 29.70
CA GLU A 101 -0.91 -7.94 30.36
C GLU A 101 -1.01 -9.40 30.79
N PHE A 102 -0.64 -10.34 29.93
CA PHE A 102 -0.66 -11.77 30.26
C PHE A 102 0.29 -12.10 31.43
N SER A 103 1.50 -11.54 31.45
CA SER A 103 2.46 -11.75 32.54
C SER A 103 2.04 -11.11 33.86
N LYS A 104 1.34 -9.97 33.83
CA LYS A 104 0.79 -9.31 35.02
C LYS A 104 -0.39 -10.10 35.63
N ASN A 105 -1.27 -10.64 34.79
CA ASN A 105 -2.44 -11.41 35.23
C ASN A 105 -2.07 -12.80 35.80
N ASN A 106 -0.89 -13.34 35.46
CA ASN A 106 -0.40 -14.64 35.97
C ASN A 106 0.41 -14.51 37.28
N LYS A 107 0.64 -13.28 37.77
CA LYS A 107 1.31 -12.99 39.05
C LYS A 107 0.33 -12.64 40.19
N ASN A 108 -0.96 -12.53 39.89
CA ASN A 108 -2.07 -12.40 40.85
C ASN A 108 -2.88 -13.70 40.86
#